data_AF-A0A1B7NPF2-F1
#
_entry.id   AF-A0A1B7NPF2-F1
#
_cell.length_a   1.000
_cell.length_b   1.000
_cell.length_c   1.000
_cell.angle_alpha   90.00
_cell.angle_beta   90.00
_cell.angle_gamma   90.00
#
_symmetry.space_group_name_H-M   'P 1'
#
loop_
_entity.id
_entity.type
_entity.pdbx_description
1 polymer ?
#
loop_
_entity_poly.entity_id
_entity_poly.type
_entity_poly.pdbx_seq_one_letter_code
_entity_poly.pdbx_strand_id
1 'polypeptide(L)'
;MLLTKNPQRGLKYLHSANIVHCDLRPSSILITRGCDLKITGLDHSRIHGERVMTDHIYGNRDQCYQAPELMLGAQIYQPAMDMWAAGCVLADMINGAPLFSEERRTNQLYAIIRLLGYAPSDLMDGLSSGDSRPIPVDENELVPAQYITSATGVGSRGSWSKGAWPSGPSSFTPELPSQRQLREGPGINKISRAEQPKPDYHVALRELSHGAPHPKPGMPVFQGNIDQRTKHQQPHVDPSNYQAQARMALTMEPHVAFDTPKTEKEKMLAGEPYQNYSDPQLNRERERCKAALWRYNNASNPNLGIGPDERRRLLKQVLMPPPDPQAEPGSSNPVGSLGPCVVVETPFNCHFGYNINIGEDVLISENCLLADDCPINIGAHTWIGPNVTILGSMAMGSMQDRKGSRSKYQGRPVVIAEDCWIGAGATILPGVSLGRGAYIAPGEVVKQQILPYGFQGLKPNFP
;
A
#
# COMPACT_ATOMS: atom_id res chain seq x y z
N MET A 1 16.18 -10.05 36.45
CA MET A 1 14.98 -9.22 36.14
C MET A 1 15.05 -7.95 36.98
N LEU A 2 15.46 -6.82 36.39
CA LEU A 2 15.58 -5.52 37.08
C LEU A 2 14.28 -4.71 36.97
N LEU A 3 13.93 -3.90 37.98
CA LEU A 3 12.73 -3.06 38.02
C LEU A 3 13.09 -1.60 37.78
N THR A 4 12.64 -1.00 36.66
CA THR A 4 12.86 0.43 36.39
C THR A 4 11.74 1.10 35.60
N LYS A 5 11.47 2.38 35.88
CA LYS A 5 10.45 3.19 35.17
C LYS A 5 10.87 3.70 33.78
N ASN A 6 12.08 3.37 33.30
CA ASN A 6 12.67 3.83 32.05
C ASN A 6 13.84 2.89 31.70
N PRO A 7 13.98 2.40 30.45
CA PRO A 7 15.05 1.45 30.07
C PRO A 7 16.45 1.99 30.38
N GLN A 8 16.68 3.30 30.26
CA GLN A 8 17.95 3.97 30.55
C GLN A 8 18.38 3.79 32.02
N ARG A 9 17.43 3.67 32.96
CA ARG A 9 17.76 3.42 34.38
C ARG A 9 18.19 1.96 34.59
N GLY A 10 17.66 1.02 33.79
CA GLY A 10 18.03 -0.39 33.83
C GLY A 10 19.42 -0.63 33.23
N LEU A 11 19.68 -0.02 32.06
CA LEU A 11 21.00 -0.04 31.42
C LEU A 11 22.06 0.64 32.29
N LYS A 12 21.76 1.83 32.85
CA LYS A 12 22.68 2.51 33.79
C LYS A 12 23.08 1.61 34.97
N TYR A 13 22.18 0.77 35.47
CA TYR A 13 22.49 -0.18 36.53
C TYR A 13 23.46 -1.28 36.04
N LEU A 14 23.16 -1.92 34.90
CA LEU A 14 24.03 -2.95 34.29
C LEU A 14 25.43 -2.38 33.97
N HIS A 15 25.50 -1.22 33.34
CA HIS A 15 26.75 -0.53 33.01
C HIS A 15 27.54 -0.12 34.26
N SER A 16 26.86 0.29 35.35
CA SER A 16 27.53 0.56 36.63
C SER A 16 28.09 -0.69 37.33
N ALA A 17 27.62 -1.88 36.95
CA ALA A 17 28.17 -3.17 37.36
C ALA A 17 29.20 -3.73 36.35
N ASN A 18 29.65 -2.92 35.38
CA ASN A 18 30.57 -3.29 34.30
C ASN A 18 30.04 -4.41 33.37
N ILE A 19 28.71 -4.55 33.25
CA ILE A 19 28.03 -5.53 32.40
C ILE A 19 27.45 -4.81 31.17
N VAL A 20 27.77 -5.30 29.96
CA VAL A 20 27.12 -4.94 28.69
C VAL A 20 26.09 -6.02 28.37
N HIS A 21 24.88 -5.64 27.95
CA HIS A 21 23.78 -6.57 27.71
C HIS A 21 23.96 -7.37 26.42
N CYS A 22 24.41 -6.71 25.35
CA CYS A 22 24.72 -7.29 24.04
C CYS A 22 23.55 -7.94 23.27
N ASP A 23 22.32 -7.92 23.81
CA ASP A 23 21.12 -8.50 23.18
C ASP A 23 19.83 -7.74 23.57
N LEU A 24 19.88 -6.42 23.48
CA LEU A 24 18.76 -5.57 23.83
C LEU A 24 17.79 -5.42 22.64
N ARG A 25 16.59 -5.96 22.78
CA ARG A 25 15.55 -6.11 21.74
C ARG A 25 14.16 -5.98 22.37
N PRO A 26 13.07 -5.81 21.61
CA PRO A 26 11.72 -5.69 22.19
C PRO A 26 11.32 -6.91 23.05
N SER A 27 11.76 -8.12 22.66
CA SER A 27 11.56 -9.35 23.43
C SER A 27 12.33 -9.41 24.75
N SER A 28 13.41 -8.64 24.91
CA SER A 28 14.20 -8.56 26.14
C SER A 28 13.75 -7.43 27.09
N ILE A 29 12.70 -6.71 26.73
CA ILE A 29 12.04 -5.69 27.57
C ILE A 29 10.61 -6.12 27.93
N LEU A 30 10.41 -6.46 29.21
CA LEU A 30 9.12 -6.86 29.75
C LEU A 30 8.39 -5.69 30.40
N ILE A 31 7.10 -5.54 30.12
CA ILE A 31 6.22 -4.54 30.77
C ILE A 31 5.33 -5.22 31.81
N THR A 32 5.30 -4.68 33.02
CA THR A 32 4.40 -5.16 34.08
C THR A 32 3.02 -4.53 34.02
N ARG A 33 2.03 -5.10 34.73
CA ARG A 33 0.70 -4.49 34.90
C ARG A 33 0.71 -3.07 35.52
N GLY A 34 1.80 -2.68 36.19
CA GLY A 34 1.99 -1.32 36.72
C GLY A 34 2.69 -0.36 35.76
N CYS A 35 2.88 -0.76 34.48
CA CYS A 35 3.69 -0.06 33.48
C CYS A 35 5.18 0.12 33.83
N ASP A 36 5.68 -0.53 34.88
CA ASP A 36 7.13 -0.63 35.12
C ASP A 36 7.78 -1.57 34.11
N LEU A 37 8.94 -1.16 33.60
CA LEU A 37 9.75 -1.88 32.61
C LEU A 37 10.81 -2.74 33.29
N LYS A 38 11.09 -3.90 32.71
CA LYS A 38 12.09 -4.83 33.21
C LYS A 38 12.92 -5.45 32.09
N ILE A 39 14.24 -5.42 32.27
CA ILE A 39 15.21 -6.00 31.34
C ILE A 39 15.43 -7.50 31.69
N THR A 40 15.48 -8.35 30.66
CA THR A 40 15.72 -9.80 30.69
C THR A 40 16.68 -10.20 29.55
N GLY A 41 17.05 -11.48 29.37
CA GLY A 41 17.96 -11.88 28.28
C GLY A 41 19.45 -11.64 28.56
N LEU A 42 19.90 -11.95 29.78
CA LEU A 42 21.29 -11.75 30.22
C LEU A 42 22.23 -12.91 29.84
N ASP A 43 21.72 -13.93 29.15
CA ASP A 43 22.46 -15.08 28.62
C ASP A 43 23.46 -14.72 27.51
N HIS A 44 23.33 -13.54 26.92
CA HIS A 44 24.29 -12.97 25.96
C HIS A 44 25.09 -11.80 26.50
N SER A 45 24.90 -11.43 27.78
CA SER A 45 25.67 -10.35 28.41
C SER A 45 27.17 -10.67 28.51
N ARG A 46 27.98 -9.61 28.54
CA ARG A 46 29.44 -9.65 28.52
C ARG A 46 30.01 -8.64 29.50
N ILE A 47 31.25 -8.83 29.91
CA ILE A 47 31.95 -7.86 30.76
C ILE A 47 32.43 -6.71 29.85
N HIS A 48 32.24 -5.46 30.26
CA HIS A 48 32.82 -4.33 29.52
C HIS A 48 34.35 -4.44 29.51
N GLY A 49 34.95 -4.37 28.32
CA GLY A 49 36.38 -4.61 28.11
C GLY A 49 36.70 -6.02 27.60
N GLU A 50 35.74 -6.95 27.64
CA GLU A 50 35.88 -8.30 27.10
C GLU A 50 35.98 -8.28 25.56
N ARG A 51 36.78 -9.20 25.01
CA ARG A 51 36.94 -9.34 23.55
C ARG A 51 35.64 -9.83 22.90
N VAL A 52 35.30 -9.23 21.77
CA VAL A 52 34.15 -9.67 20.97
C VAL A 52 34.41 -11.05 20.38
N MET A 53 33.52 -12.00 20.67
CA MET A 53 33.57 -13.34 20.08
C MET A 53 32.94 -13.31 18.68
N THR A 54 33.71 -13.72 17.67
CA THR A 54 33.27 -13.71 16.27
C THR A 54 32.03 -14.57 16.02
N ASP A 55 31.84 -15.66 16.76
CA ASP A 55 30.73 -16.59 16.53
C ASP A 55 29.36 -15.91 16.84
N HIS A 56 29.34 -14.95 17.78
CA HIS A 56 28.19 -14.09 18.07
C HIS A 56 27.93 -13.02 17.01
N ILE A 57 28.85 -12.79 16.07
CA ILE A 57 28.68 -11.84 14.94
C ILE A 57 27.97 -12.51 13.75
N TYR A 58 28.03 -13.84 13.63
CA TYR A 58 27.51 -14.58 12.46
C TYR A 58 26.30 -15.48 12.75
N GLY A 59 26.00 -15.78 14.02
CA GLY A 59 24.83 -16.56 14.42
C GLY A 59 23.58 -15.71 14.77
N ASN A 60 22.46 -16.02 14.13
CA ASN A 60 21.07 -15.60 14.42
C ASN A 60 20.58 -14.16 14.11
N ARG A 61 19.70 -14.12 13.09
CA ARG A 61 18.31 -13.59 13.05
C ARG A 61 17.95 -12.15 13.45
N ASP A 62 18.73 -11.42 14.25
CA ASP A 62 18.28 -10.16 14.86
C ASP A 62 19.23 -8.98 14.66
N GLN A 63 19.85 -8.90 13.47
CA GLN A 63 20.81 -7.84 13.09
C GLN A 63 20.23 -6.42 13.25
N CYS A 64 18.90 -6.25 13.19
CA CYS A 64 18.13 -5.00 13.31
C CYS A 64 18.58 -4.05 14.44
N TYR A 65 19.04 -4.58 15.57
CA TYR A 65 19.42 -3.81 16.77
C TYR A 65 20.94 -3.68 16.97
N GLN A 66 21.74 -4.24 16.06
CA GLN A 66 23.19 -4.26 16.17
C GLN A 66 23.79 -2.87 15.96
N ALA A 67 24.73 -2.51 16.83
CA ALA A 67 25.47 -1.25 16.73
C ALA A 67 26.45 -1.26 15.53
N PRO A 68 26.60 -0.15 14.79
CA PRO A 68 27.41 -0.10 13.57
C PRO A 68 28.88 -0.47 13.84
N GLU A 69 29.46 -0.05 14.96
CA GLU A 69 30.83 -0.41 15.35
C GLU A 69 31.00 -1.93 15.49
N LEU A 70 29.98 -2.65 15.97
CA LEU A 70 30.02 -4.12 16.07
C LEU A 70 29.86 -4.79 14.69
N MET A 71 29.13 -4.16 13.76
CA MET A 71 29.04 -4.60 12.36
C MET A 71 30.34 -4.36 11.58
N LEU A 72 31.12 -3.36 12.00
CA LEU A 72 32.43 -2.97 11.46
C LEU A 72 33.62 -3.72 12.10
N GLY A 73 33.35 -4.68 13.01
CA GLY A 73 34.39 -5.51 13.61
C GLY A 73 35.03 -4.91 14.87
N ALA A 74 34.30 -4.14 15.68
CA ALA A 74 34.75 -3.74 17.01
C ALA A 74 35.24 -4.95 17.81
N GLN A 75 36.43 -4.81 18.41
CA GLN A 75 37.13 -5.91 19.08
C GLN A 75 36.77 -6.05 20.57
N ILE A 76 36.03 -5.09 21.14
CA ILE A 76 35.75 -4.98 22.58
C ILE A 76 34.28 -4.60 22.80
N TYR A 77 33.59 -5.28 23.73
CA TYR A 77 32.22 -4.92 24.10
C TYR A 77 32.16 -3.60 24.91
N GLN A 78 31.27 -2.70 24.49
CA GLN A 78 31.11 -1.37 25.10
C GLN A 78 29.65 -1.06 25.47
N PRO A 79 29.38 -0.36 26.59
CA PRO A 79 28.06 0.14 26.96
C PRO A 79 27.32 0.93 25.88
N ALA A 80 28.06 1.58 24.97
CA ALA A 80 27.50 2.31 23.83
C ALA A 80 26.65 1.42 22.89
N MET A 81 27.00 0.14 22.77
CA MET A 81 26.28 -0.84 21.93
C MET A 81 24.86 -1.07 22.44
N ASP A 82 24.67 -1.15 23.77
CA ASP A 82 23.33 -1.27 24.38
C ASP A 82 22.54 0.03 24.23
N MET A 83 23.21 1.19 24.27
CA MET A 83 22.57 2.49 24.08
C MET A 83 22.09 2.69 22.64
N TRP A 84 22.84 2.19 21.65
CA TRP A 84 22.39 2.09 20.26
C TRP A 84 21.16 1.21 20.12
N ALA A 85 21.22 -0.01 20.65
CA ALA A 85 20.10 -0.96 20.61
C ALA A 85 18.85 -0.39 21.32
N ALA A 86 19.01 0.31 22.44
CA ALA A 86 17.93 0.99 23.13
C ALA A 86 17.31 2.13 22.31
N GLY A 87 18.13 2.87 21.55
CA GLY A 87 17.67 3.87 20.59
C GLY A 87 16.85 3.26 19.47
N CYS A 88 17.28 2.12 18.93
CA CYS A 88 16.52 1.35 17.94
C CYS A 88 15.18 0.88 18.52
N VAL A 89 15.17 0.22 19.69
CA VAL A 89 13.93 -0.24 20.34
C VAL A 89 12.97 0.92 20.68
N LEU A 90 13.48 2.10 21.05
CA LEU A 90 12.65 3.29 21.25
C LEU A 90 12.07 3.81 19.92
N ALA A 91 12.86 3.81 18.85
CA ALA A 91 12.39 4.19 17.51
C ALA A 91 11.33 3.20 17.00
N ASP A 92 11.49 1.90 17.24
CA ASP A 92 10.49 0.87 16.93
C ASP A 92 9.17 1.12 17.67
N MET A 93 9.22 1.51 18.95
CA MET A 93 8.03 1.87 19.73
C MET A 93 7.32 3.11 19.19
N ILE A 94 8.07 4.07 18.61
CA ILE A 94 7.52 5.29 18.00
C ILE A 94 6.95 5.00 16.59
N ASN A 95 7.64 4.16 15.81
CA ASN A 95 7.32 3.83 14.43
C ASN A 95 6.33 2.67 14.29
N GLY A 96 6.12 1.87 15.34
CA GLY A 96 5.33 0.63 15.28
C GLY A 96 5.95 -0.48 14.43
N ALA A 97 7.18 -0.32 13.96
CA ALA A 97 7.92 -1.23 13.09
C ALA A 97 9.44 -1.04 13.25
N PRO A 98 10.28 -2.06 12.97
CA PRO A 98 11.73 -1.98 13.13
C PRO A 98 12.37 -0.82 12.36
N LEU A 99 13.19 -0.02 13.05
CA LEU A 99 13.95 1.09 12.45
C LEU A 99 14.90 0.64 11.34
N PHE A 100 15.46 -0.56 11.50
CA PHE A 100 16.28 -1.24 10.51
C PHE A 100 15.76 -2.67 10.35
N SER A 101 15.58 -3.14 9.11
CA SER A 101 15.02 -4.46 8.79
C SER A 101 15.68 -5.09 7.56
N GLU A 102 16.92 -4.69 7.27
CA GLU A 102 17.68 -5.12 6.10
C GLU A 102 18.25 -6.54 6.29
N GLU A 103 18.05 -7.44 5.33
CA GLU A 103 18.49 -8.85 5.43
C GLU A 103 20.02 -9.03 5.45
N ARG A 104 20.76 -8.08 4.88
CA ARG A 104 22.22 -8.13 4.74
C ARG A 104 22.87 -7.04 5.59
N ARG A 105 23.87 -7.43 6.40
CA ARG A 105 24.72 -6.52 7.21
C ARG A 105 25.22 -5.30 6.43
N THR A 106 25.61 -5.48 5.16
CA THR A 106 26.05 -4.38 4.28
C THR A 106 24.93 -3.37 4.02
N ASN A 107 23.73 -3.85 3.68
CA ASN A 107 22.57 -2.99 3.42
C ASN A 107 22.14 -2.27 4.69
N GLN A 108 22.16 -2.97 5.83
CA GLN A 108 21.85 -2.36 7.12
C GLN A 108 22.82 -1.24 7.48
N LEU A 109 24.13 -1.43 7.24
CA LEU A 109 25.13 -0.38 7.44
C LEU A 109 24.87 0.83 6.52
N TYR A 110 24.49 0.59 5.25
CA TYR A 110 24.08 1.67 4.34
C TYR A 110 22.82 2.41 4.83
N ALA A 111 21.83 1.69 5.37
CA ALA A 111 20.63 2.28 5.95
C ALA A 111 20.96 3.15 7.17
N ILE A 112 21.86 2.70 8.04
CA ILE A 112 22.39 3.47 9.18
C ILE A 112 23.08 4.75 8.72
N ILE A 113 24.02 4.66 7.77
CA ILE A 113 24.75 5.83 7.23
C ILE A 113 23.78 6.83 6.57
N ARG A 114 22.78 6.33 5.82
CA ARG A 114 21.75 7.15 5.19
C ARG A 114 20.86 7.88 6.20
N LEU A 115 20.56 7.26 7.34
CA LEU A 115 19.75 7.88 8.41
C LEU A 115 20.55 8.93 9.20
N LEU A 116 21.83 8.65 9.49
CA LEU A 116 22.69 9.52 10.30
C LEU A 116 23.30 10.69 9.50
N GLY A 117 23.29 10.62 8.17
CA GLY A 117 23.76 11.70 7.29
C GLY A 117 25.28 11.91 7.26
N TYR A 118 26.06 11.05 7.92
CA TYR A 118 27.51 11.09 7.98
C TYR A 118 28.09 9.70 7.71
N ALA A 119 28.98 9.61 6.72
CA ALA A 119 29.98 8.56 6.67
C ALA A 119 31.25 9.14 7.32
N PRO A 120 31.73 8.63 8.47
CA PRO A 120 33.01 9.04 9.02
C PRO A 120 34.11 8.76 8.00
N SER A 121 35.04 9.70 7.78
CA SER A 121 36.12 9.55 6.80
C SER A 121 36.94 8.28 7.05
N ASP A 122 37.26 8.03 8.33
CA ASP A 122 37.99 6.87 8.85
C ASP A 122 37.29 5.53 8.53
N LEU A 123 36.00 5.55 8.15
CA LEU A 123 35.21 4.36 7.81
C LEU A 123 35.44 3.87 6.38
N MET A 124 35.83 4.76 5.46
CA MET A 124 36.07 4.41 4.05
C MET A 124 37.46 3.81 3.83
N ASP A 125 38.42 4.11 4.69
CA ASP A 125 39.78 3.54 4.62
C ASP A 125 39.78 2.05 4.95
N GLY A 126 38.87 1.58 5.82
CA GLY A 126 38.67 0.15 6.10
C GLY A 126 38.05 -0.65 4.94
N LEU A 127 37.38 0.04 3.99
CA LEU A 127 36.87 -0.56 2.75
C LEU A 127 37.88 -0.45 1.58
N SER A 128 38.88 0.42 1.71
CA SER A 128 39.88 0.72 0.67
C SER A 128 41.25 0.09 0.92
N SER A 129 41.53 -0.32 2.17
CA SER A 129 42.77 -0.99 2.55
C SER A 129 42.73 -2.47 2.14
N GLY A 130 43.35 -2.77 0.99
CA GLY A 130 43.32 -4.09 0.35
C GLY A 130 44.14 -5.16 1.06
N ASP A 131 43.62 -5.70 2.17
CA ASP A 131 44.06 -6.97 2.76
C ASP A 131 42.93 -8.00 2.70
N SER A 132 42.47 -8.26 1.46
CA SER A 132 41.44 -9.24 1.16
C SER A 132 41.95 -10.66 1.40
N ARG A 133 41.60 -11.26 2.54
CA ARG A 133 41.55 -12.72 2.63
C ARG A 133 40.31 -13.21 1.87
N PRO A 134 40.44 -14.10 0.87
CA PRO A 134 39.32 -14.52 0.06
C PRO A 134 38.28 -15.25 0.91
N ILE A 135 37.01 -14.86 0.74
CA ILE A 135 35.86 -15.58 1.28
C ILE A 135 35.80 -16.95 0.57
N PRO A 136 35.79 -18.08 1.29
CA PRO A 136 35.48 -19.37 0.69
C PRO A 136 34.01 -19.34 0.26
N VAL A 137 33.78 -19.35 -1.05
CA VAL A 137 32.45 -19.62 -1.61
C VAL A 137 32.28 -21.14 -1.59
N ASP A 138 31.37 -21.65 -0.76
CA ASP A 138 31.00 -23.06 -0.82
C ASP A 138 30.01 -23.25 -1.99
N GLU A 139 30.47 -23.83 -3.10
CA GLU A 139 29.71 -23.92 -4.36
C GLU A 139 28.58 -24.96 -4.34
N ASN A 140 28.20 -25.50 -3.18
CA ASN A 140 27.31 -26.66 -3.07
C ASN A 140 25.80 -26.38 -2.84
N GLU A 141 25.34 -25.12 -2.83
CA GLU A 141 23.90 -24.80 -2.75
C GLU A 141 23.29 -24.26 -4.07
N LEU A 142 23.88 -24.61 -5.22
CA LEU A 142 23.19 -24.53 -6.51
C LEU A 142 22.25 -25.74 -6.70
N VAL A 143 21.04 -25.64 -6.13
CA VAL A 143 19.93 -26.57 -6.45
C VAL A 143 19.04 -25.95 -7.53
N PRO A 144 19.20 -26.31 -8.82
CA PRO A 144 18.25 -25.88 -9.85
C PRO A 144 16.92 -26.61 -9.68
N ALA A 145 15.82 -25.87 -9.71
CA ALA A 145 14.48 -26.46 -9.76
C ALA A 145 14.33 -27.28 -11.06
N GLN A 146 14.22 -28.60 -10.94
CA GLN A 146 13.85 -29.49 -12.04
C GLN A 146 12.53 -30.19 -11.78
N TYR A 147 11.77 -30.33 -12.86
CA TYR A 147 10.39 -30.77 -12.90
C TYR A 147 10.21 -32.20 -12.39
N ILE A 148 9.08 -32.43 -11.70
CA ILE A 148 8.61 -33.80 -11.41
C ILE A 148 8.17 -34.46 -12.72
N THR A 149 8.96 -35.41 -13.21
CA THR A 149 8.49 -36.49 -14.08
C THR A 149 9.04 -37.82 -13.60
N SER A 150 8.17 -38.82 -13.48
CA SER A 150 8.49 -40.12 -12.91
C SER A 150 8.90 -41.12 -13.99
N ALA A 151 10.05 -41.81 -13.85
CA ALA A 151 10.26 -43.18 -14.35
C ALA A 151 11.59 -43.82 -13.91
N THR A 152 11.51 -45.01 -13.31
CA THR A 152 12.43 -46.17 -13.44
C THR A 152 13.96 -45.99 -13.56
N GLY A 153 14.73 -46.60 -12.64
CA GLY A 153 16.17 -46.87 -12.84
C GLY A 153 16.82 -47.65 -11.69
N VAL A 154 17.57 -48.71 -11.99
CA VAL A 154 18.15 -49.64 -11.00
C VAL A 154 19.67 -49.45 -10.82
N GLY A 155 20.12 -49.45 -9.55
CA GLY A 155 21.45 -49.89 -9.11
C GLY A 155 22.45 -48.78 -8.73
N SER A 156 23.55 -49.04 -8.01
CA SER A 156 23.99 -50.12 -7.08
C SER A 156 25.49 -49.90 -6.78
N ARG A 157 25.97 -50.17 -5.55
CA ARG A 157 27.39 -50.07 -5.07
C ARG A 157 27.94 -48.63 -4.98
N GLY A 158 28.81 -48.23 -4.05
CA GLY A 158 29.46 -48.83 -2.85
C GLY A 158 30.43 -47.76 -2.25
N SER A 159 31.05 -47.87 -1.07
CA SER A 159 31.14 -48.92 -0.05
C SER A 159 31.42 -48.29 1.35
N TRP A 160 31.99 -49.02 2.32
CA TRP A 160 32.33 -48.55 3.68
C TRP A 160 33.82 -48.62 4.04
N SER A 161 34.23 -47.75 4.98
CA SER A 161 35.05 -48.10 6.16
C SER A 161 35.08 -46.94 7.17
N LYS A 162 35.43 -47.09 8.45
CA LYS A 162 34.94 -47.94 9.57
C LYS A 162 35.69 -47.47 10.84
N GLY A 163 34.99 -47.31 11.97
CA GLY A 163 35.55 -47.25 13.33
C GLY A 163 35.30 -45.93 14.09
N ALA A 164 35.16 -45.88 15.41
CA ALA A 164 34.79 -46.85 16.46
C ALA A 164 34.78 -46.10 17.82
N TRP A 165 33.61 -46.05 18.47
CA TRP A 165 33.24 -45.83 19.90
C TRP A 165 34.29 -45.43 20.97
N PRO A 166 33.87 -44.67 22.01
CA PRO A 166 33.31 -45.32 23.21
C PRO A 166 32.02 -44.69 23.81
N SER A 167 31.17 -45.55 24.38
CA SER A 167 30.07 -45.28 25.33
C SER A 167 30.60 -45.01 26.75
N GLY A 168 29.92 -44.38 27.72
CA GLY A 168 28.56 -43.83 27.94
C GLY A 168 28.58 -43.14 29.33
N PRO A 169 27.55 -43.19 30.22
CA PRO A 169 26.12 -43.44 30.05
C PRO A 169 25.23 -42.35 30.72
N SER A 170 23.95 -42.28 30.36
CA SER A 170 22.85 -42.11 31.34
C SER A 170 21.47 -42.22 30.68
N SER A 171 20.54 -42.81 31.42
CA SER A 171 19.17 -43.12 31.01
C SER A 171 18.25 -41.91 31.11
N PHE A 172 17.49 -41.62 30.06
CA PHE A 172 16.20 -40.95 30.21
C PHE A 172 15.22 -41.42 29.13
N THR A 173 14.14 -42.08 29.56
CA THR A 173 13.00 -42.47 28.72
C THR A 173 12.00 -41.31 28.63
N PRO A 174 11.55 -40.89 27.45
CA PRO A 174 10.37 -40.04 27.33
C PRO A 174 9.10 -40.91 27.36
N GLU A 175 8.30 -40.77 28.42
CA GLU A 175 6.93 -41.32 28.43
C GLU A 175 6.04 -40.55 27.44
N LEU A 176 5.19 -41.27 26.71
CA LEU A 176 4.10 -40.67 25.94
C LEU A 176 2.97 -40.21 26.90
N PRO A 177 2.53 -38.95 26.85
CA PRO A 177 1.23 -38.57 27.39
C PRO A 177 0.12 -39.11 26.47
N SER A 178 -0.84 -39.80 27.08
CA SER A 178 -1.95 -40.46 26.41
C SER A 178 -3.01 -39.49 25.87
N GLN A 179 -3.83 -40.03 24.95
CA GLN A 179 -5.04 -39.43 24.38
C GLN A 179 -5.82 -38.55 25.36
N ARG A 180 -5.96 -37.26 25.05
CA ARG A 180 -7.09 -36.47 25.55
C ARG A 180 -8.28 -36.68 24.63
N GLN A 181 -9.34 -37.24 25.20
CA GLN A 181 -10.59 -37.56 24.51
C GLN A 181 -11.23 -36.29 23.92
N LEU A 182 -11.61 -36.34 22.64
CA LEU A 182 -12.64 -35.43 22.12
C LEU A 182 -13.92 -35.66 22.93
N ARG A 183 -14.56 -34.57 23.37
CA ARG A 183 -15.90 -34.61 23.94
C ARG A 183 -16.85 -33.88 23.00
N GLU A 184 -17.59 -34.65 22.21
CA GLU A 184 -18.59 -34.13 21.29
C GLU A 184 -19.94 -33.90 21.97
N GLY A 185 -20.65 -32.87 21.49
CA GLY A 185 -22.11 -32.79 21.52
C GLY A 185 -22.75 -31.88 22.58
N PRO A 186 -24.03 -31.47 22.38
CA PRO A 186 -24.91 -31.85 21.26
C PRO A 186 -25.15 -30.72 20.25
N GLY A 187 -25.51 -31.08 19.01
CA GLY A 187 -25.96 -30.14 17.99
C GLY A 187 -27.44 -29.73 18.16
N ILE A 188 -27.79 -28.53 17.73
CA ILE A 188 -29.16 -28.00 17.79
C ILE A 188 -29.70 -27.87 16.37
N ASN A 189 -30.27 -28.97 15.86
CA ASN A 189 -31.06 -28.96 14.63
C ASN A 189 -32.41 -29.64 14.90
N LYS A 190 -33.41 -28.81 15.28
CA LYS A 190 -34.87 -28.99 15.21
C LYS A 190 -35.56 -28.13 16.29
N ILE A 191 -35.96 -26.92 15.92
CA ILE A 191 -37.18 -26.30 16.47
C ILE A 191 -38.07 -25.97 15.28
N SER A 192 -39.34 -26.35 15.41
CA SER A 192 -40.30 -26.35 14.31
C SER A 192 -40.80 -24.94 13.97
N ARG A 193 -41.17 -24.77 12.71
CA ARG A 193 -41.98 -23.68 12.18
C ARG A 193 -43.24 -23.47 13.04
N ALA A 194 -43.36 -22.29 13.65
CA ALA A 194 -44.58 -21.77 14.26
C ALA A 194 -44.77 -20.32 13.78
N GLU A 195 -45.93 -20.05 13.18
CA GLU A 195 -46.32 -18.77 12.60
C GLU A 195 -47.00 -17.89 13.66
N GLN A 196 -46.87 -16.55 13.56
CA GLN A 196 -47.85 -15.49 13.89
C GLN A 196 -47.15 -14.10 14.01
N PRO A 197 -47.87 -12.97 13.92
CA PRO A 197 -48.55 -12.51 12.70
C PRO A 197 -48.14 -11.07 12.31
N LYS A 198 -48.46 -10.66 11.07
CA LYS A 198 -48.48 -9.22 10.70
C LYS A 198 -49.84 -8.61 11.08
N PRO A 199 -49.91 -7.35 11.53
CA PRO A 199 -51.12 -6.56 11.44
C PRO A 199 -51.22 -5.88 10.06
N ASP A 200 -52.40 -5.92 9.47
CA ASP A 200 -52.72 -5.36 8.17
C ASP A 200 -52.83 -3.83 8.17
N TYR A 201 -52.61 -3.21 7.00
CA TYR A 201 -53.59 -2.26 6.47
C TYR A 201 -53.73 -2.46 4.96
N HIS A 202 -54.97 -2.63 4.51
CA HIS A 202 -55.31 -3.01 3.15
C HIS A 202 -55.37 -1.83 2.18
N VAL A 203 -55.04 -2.13 0.92
CA VAL A 203 -55.20 -1.29 -0.27
C VAL A 203 -56.68 -1.01 -0.57
N ALA A 204 -56.99 0.19 -1.07
CA ALA A 204 -58.18 0.44 -1.87
C ALA A 204 -57.78 1.08 -3.21
N LEU A 205 -57.97 0.31 -4.28
CA LEU A 205 -57.76 0.71 -5.67
C LEU A 205 -59.14 0.65 -6.35
N ARG A 206 -59.54 1.67 -7.11
CA ARG A 206 -60.57 1.48 -8.14
C ARG A 206 -60.48 2.51 -9.26
N GLU A 207 -60.53 1.98 -10.47
CA GLU A 207 -60.55 2.70 -11.75
C GLU A 207 -61.94 3.30 -12.02
N LEU A 208 -62.04 4.15 -13.06
CA LEU A 208 -62.90 3.85 -14.22
C LEU A 208 -62.60 4.78 -15.41
N SER A 209 -62.89 4.29 -16.61
CA SER A 209 -62.66 4.90 -17.92
C SER A 209 -63.83 5.75 -18.44
N HIS A 210 -63.56 6.59 -19.46
CA HIS A 210 -64.34 6.78 -20.72
C HIS A 210 -64.52 8.26 -21.18
N GLY A 211 -64.42 8.47 -22.51
CA GLY A 211 -65.32 9.38 -23.24
C GLY A 211 -64.84 10.81 -23.60
N ALA A 212 -64.67 11.07 -24.90
CA ALA A 212 -64.81 12.41 -25.52
C ALA A 212 -66.32 12.66 -25.87
N PRO A 213 -66.85 13.89 -26.16
CA PRO A 213 -66.36 14.82 -27.20
C PRO A 213 -66.53 16.36 -26.94
N HIS A 214 -66.26 17.17 -27.99
CA HIS A 214 -66.38 18.66 -28.16
C HIS A 214 -67.82 19.26 -28.01
N PRO A 215 -68.10 20.60 -28.04
CA PRO A 215 -67.38 21.74 -28.69
C PRO A 215 -67.36 23.14 -27.98
N LYS A 216 -66.95 24.20 -28.72
CA LYS A 216 -66.70 25.62 -28.32
C LYS A 216 -67.99 26.48 -28.22
N PRO A 217 -67.99 27.65 -27.53
CA PRO A 217 -67.42 28.94 -27.99
C PRO A 217 -66.53 29.63 -26.91
N GLY A 218 -65.98 30.87 -27.03
CA GLY A 218 -66.02 31.91 -28.07
C GLY A 218 -64.99 33.07 -27.82
N MET A 219 -65.11 34.21 -28.53
CA MET A 219 -64.25 35.42 -28.47
C MET A 219 -65.03 36.69 -28.05
N PRO A 220 -64.34 37.76 -27.62
CA PRO A 220 -64.22 38.93 -28.50
C PRO A 220 -62.76 39.35 -28.84
N VAL A 221 -62.64 40.10 -29.93
CA VAL A 221 -61.39 40.50 -30.61
C VAL A 221 -61.08 41.98 -30.38
N PHE A 222 -59.79 42.32 -30.20
CA PHE A 222 -59.15 43.56 -30.65
C PHE A 222 -57.65 43.21 -30.84
N GLN A 223 -57.10 43.11 -32.06
CA GLN A 223 -56.54 44.23 -32.84
C GLN A 223 -55.78 45.24 -31.96
N GLY A 224 -54.47 45.47 -32.10
CA GLY A 224 -53.48 44.85 -32.98
C GLY A 224 -52.36 45.86 -33.27
N ASN A 225 -51.12 45.50 -32.99
CA ASN A 225 -49.96 46.08 -33.69
C ASN A 225 -48.75 45.16 -33.56
N ILE A 226 -48.02 45.04 -34.66
CA ILE A 226 -46.73 44.35 -34.71
C ILE A 226 -45.69 45.35 -34.22
N ASP A 227 -45.15 45.12 -33.02
CA ASP A 227 -43.94 45.82 -32.61
C ASP A 227 -42.79 45.35 -33.50
N GLN A 228 -42.29 46.29 -34.31
CA GLN A 228 -41.20 46.03 -35.24
C GLN A 228 -39.95 45.70 -34.43
N ARG A 229 -39.50 44.45 -34.57
CA ARG A 229 -38.15 44.02 -34.20
C ARG A 229 -37.14 44.98 -34.84
N THR A 230 -36.63 45.91 -34.04
CA THR A 230 -35.64 46.89 -34.47
C THR A 230 -34.42 46.14 -34.98
N LYS A 231 -34.23 46.16 -36.31
CA LYS A 231 -33.00 45.69 -36.92
C LYS A 231 -31.87 46.52 -36.29
N HIS A 232 -30.95 45.86 -35.58
CA HIS A 232 -29.67 46.45 -35.26
C HIS A 232 -29.06 46.90 -36.59
N GLN A 233 -28.99 48.22 -36.81
CA GLN A 233 -28.17 48.77 -37.87
C GLN A 233 -26.73 48.44 -37.49
N GLN A 234 -26.08 47.60 -38.29
CA GLN A 234 -24.62 47.57 -38.27
C GLN A 234 -24.13 49.00 -38.55
N PRO A 235 -23.20 49.55 -37.77
CA PRO A 235 -22.65 50.86 -38.06
C PRO A 235 -22.02 50.80 -39.45
N HIS A 236 -22.48 51.64 -40.37
CA HIS A 236 -21.94 51.73 -41.72
C HIS A 236 -20.51 52.30 -41.64
N VAL A 237 -19.51 51.42 -41.57
CA VAL A 237 -18.11 51.80 -41.56
C VAL A 237 -17.76 52.37 -42.94
N ASP A 238 -17.51 53.68 -42.99
CA ASP A 238 -16.98 54.33 -44.18
C ASP A 238 -15.57 53.78 -44.46
N PRO A 239 -15.33 53.08 -45.60
CA PRO A 239 -14.03 52.44 -45.87
C PRO A 239 -12.87 53.43 -45.99
N SER A 240 -13.17 54.72 -46.13
CA SER A 240 -12.17 55.79 -46.29
C SER A 240 -11.59 56.31 -44.96
N ASN A 241 -12.25 56.06 -43.82
CA ASN A 241 -11.89 56.66 -42.54
C ASN A 241 -10.95 55.79 -41.69
N TYR A 242 -9.67 55.78 -42.07
CA TYR A 242 -8.60 55.08 -41.37
C TYR A 242 -8.48 55.45 -39.87
N GLN A 243 -8.85 56.67 -39.46
CA GLN A 243 -8.80 57.06 -38.05
C GLN A 243 -9.90 56.40 -37.20
N ALA A 244 -11.10 56.19 -37.77
CA ALA A 244 -12.17 55.45 -37.11
C ALA A 244 -11.79 53.96 -36.95
N GLN A 245 -11.19 53.36 -38.00
CA GLN A 245 -10.69 51.99 -37.95
C GLN A 245 -9.55 51.84 -36.93
N ALA A 246 -8.59 52.78 -36.89
CA ALA A 246 -7.51 52.78 -35.90
C ALA A 246 -8.03 52.89 -34.46
N ARG A 247 -9.04 53.73 -34.20
CA ARG A 247 -9.66 53.84 -32.87
C ARG A 247 -10.43 52.57 -32.46
N MET A 248 -11.07 51.88 -33.40
CA MET A 248 -11.69 50.58 -33.15
C MET A 248 -10.63 49.50 -32.88
N ALA A 249 -9.57 49.44 -33.68
CA ALA A 249 -8.46 48.49 -33.46
C ALA A 249 -7.73 48.71 -32.12
N LEU A 250 -7.66 49.96 -31.64
CA LEU A 250 -7.10 50.32 -30.32
C LEU A 250 -8.08 50.13 -29.15
N THR A 251 -9.37 49.88 -29.41
CA THR A 251 -10.38 49.54 -28.38
C THR A 251 -10.77 48.07 -28.38
N MET A 252 -10.34 47.31 -29.38
CA MET A 252 -10.21 45.86 -29.26
C MET A 252 -9.02 45.55 -28.37
N GLU A 253 -9.26 45.37 -27.06
CA GLU A 253 -8.32 44.61 -26.25
C GLU A 253 -8.09 43.26 -26.94
N PRO A 254 -6.83 42.84 -27.16
CA PRO A 254 -6.58 41.49 -27.60
C PRO A 254 -6.93 40.56 -26.44
N HIS A 255 -8.18 40.07 -26.42
CA HIS A 255 -8.56 38.85 -25.72
C HIS A 255 -7.92 37.62 -26.41
N VAL A 256 -6.62 37.71 -26.67
CA VAL A 256 -5.73 36.55 -26.78
C VAL A 256 -5.73 35.98 -25.38
N ALA A 257 -6.56 34.96 -25.17
CA ALA A 257 -6.43 34.11 -24.01
C ALA A 257 -5.01 33.56 -24.04
N PHE A 258 -4.15 34.07 -23.15
CA PHE A 258 -2.87 33.45 -22.88
C PHE A 258 -3.20 32.10 -22.25
N ASP A 259 -3.11 31.06 -23.08
CA ASP A 259 -3.28 29.67 -22.66
C ASP A 259 -2.19 29.39 -21.63
N THR A 260 -2.52 29.53 -20.34
CA THR A 260 -1.58 29.32 -19.26
C THR A 260 -1.09 27.88 -19.34
N PRO A 261 0.23 27.63 -19.40
CA PRO A 261 0.76 26.31 -19.67
C PRO A 261 0.29 25.35 -18.59
N LYS A 262 -0.47 24.32 -18.99
CA LYS A 262 -1.08 23.35 -18.06
C LYS A 262 -0.08 22.82 -17.05
N THR A 263 -0.48 22.71 -15.79
CA THR A 263 0.35 22.08 -14.76
C THR A 263 0.59 20.60 -15.08
N GLU A 264 1.65 20.00 -14.53
CA GLU A 264 1.88 18.55 -14.72
C GLU A 264 0.75 17.71 -14.11
N LYS A 265 0.05 18.24 -13.08
CA LYS A 265 -1.17 17.67 -12.52
C LYS A 265 -2.36 17.71 -13.49
N GLU A 266 -2.61 18.85 -14.15
CA GLU A 266 -3.66 18.94 -15.17
C GLU A 266 -3.39 17.98 -16.34
N LYS A 267 -2.13 17.86 -16.77
CA LYS A 267 -1.72 16.90 -17.80
C LYS A 267 -1.96 15.45 -17.35
N MET A 268 -1.56 15.11 -16.12
CA MET A 268 -1.79 13.81 -15.52
C MET A 268 -3.28 13.43 -15.51
N LEU A 269 -4.14 14.32 -15.02
CA LEU A 269 -5.59 14.09 -14.93
C LEU A 269 -6.26 14.04 -16.32
N ALA A 270 -5.72 14.76 -17.31
CA ALA A 270 -6.18 14.72 -18.70
C ALA A 270 -5.67 13.49 -19.50
N GLY A 271 -4.77 12.68 -18.93
CA GLY A 271 -4.11 11.58 -19.66
C GLY A 271 -3.10 12.06 -20.73
N GLU A 272 -2.64 13.30 -20.62
CA GLU A 272 -1.56 13.87 -21.42
C GLU A 272 -0.18 13.45 -20.86
N PRO A 273 0.90 13.42 -21.67
CA PRO A 273 2.23 13.05 -21.17
C PRO A 273 2.80 14.03 -20.14
N TYR A 274 3.04 13.58 -18.91
CA TYR A 274 3.44 14.38 -17.75
C TYR A 274 4.71 13.85 -17.04
N GLN A 275 5.37 14.69 -16.26
CA GLN A 275 6.59 14.38 -15.51
C GLN A 275 6.30 13.91 -14.08
N ASN A 276 5.98 12.62 -13.92
CA ASN A 276 5.48 12.08 -12.66
C ASN A 276 6.38 12.34 -11.43
N TYR A 277 7.67 11.97 -11.51
CA TYR A 277 8.61 12.07 -10.37
C TYR A 277 9.48 13.33 -10.37
N SER A 278 9.40 14.17 -11.40
CA SER A 278 10.18 15.43 -11.46
C SER A 278 9.34 16.66 -11.07
N ASP A 279 8.02 16.53 -10.99
CA ASP A 279 7.13 17.60 -10.55
C ASP A 279 7.05 17.71 -9.00
N PRO A 280 7.29 18.88 -8.39
CA PRO A 280 7.23 19.05 -6.94
C PRO A 280 5.83 18.89 -6.34
N GLN A 281 4.76 19.26 -7.06
CA GLN A 281 3.38 19.16 -6.56
C GLN A 281 2.94 17.69 -6.50
N LEU A 282 3.13 16.93 -7.58
CA LEU A 282 2.79 15.51 -7.64
C LEU A 282 3.57 14.70 -6.60
N ASN A 283 4.86 15.01 -6.41
CA ASN A 283 5.66 14.39 -5.35
C ASN A 283 5.10 14.73 -3.95
N ARG A 284 4.78 15.99 -3.65
CA ARG A 284 4.20 16.42 -2.36
C ARG A 284 2.87 15.71 -2.07
N GLU A 285 1.98 15.63 -3.06
CA GLU A 285 0.68 14.98 -2.91
C GLU A 285 0.83 13.47 -2.71
N ARG A 286 1.75 12.82 -3.41
CA ARG A 286 2.11 11.40 -3.25
C ARG A 286 2.67 11.09 -1.86
N GLU A 287 3.52 11.94 -1.29
CA GLU A 287 3.99 11.78 0.10
C GLU A 287 2.88 11.97 1.14
N ARG A 288 1.93 12.91 0.90
CA ARG A 288 0.74 13.04 1.75
C ARG A 288 -0.14 11.78 1.70
N CYS A 289 -0.31 11.18 0.53
CA CYS A 289 -1.01 9.91 0.35
C CYS A 289 -0.31 8.77 1.10
N LYS A 290 1.01 8.59 0.92
CA LYS A 290 1.82 7.60 1.66
C LYS A 290 1.67 7.74 3.18
N ALA A 291 1.68 8.96 3.71
CA ALA A 291 1.48 9.21 5.14
C ALA A 291 0.06 8.90 5.62
N ALA A 292 -0.96 8.95 4.75
CA ALA A 292 -2.32 8.47 5.05
C ALA A 292 -2.40 6.93 4.99
N LEU A 293 -1.83 6.31 3.94
CA LEU A 293 -1.74 4.86 3.77
C LEU A 293 -1.00 4.17 4.93
N TRP A 294 0.11 4.74 5.39
CA TRP A 294 0.86 4.23 6.55
C TRP A 294 -0.01 4.18 7.81
N ARG A 295 -0.77 5.24 8.08
CA ARG A 295 -1.72 5.29 9.21
C ARG A 295 -2.84 4.27 9.06
N TYR A 296 -3.36 4.10 7.84
CA TYR A 296 -4.41 3.12 7.55
C TYR A 296 -3.93 1.67 7.70
N ASN A 297 -2.82 1.32 7.04
CA ASN A 297 -2.24 -0.02 7.06
C ASN A 297 -1.82 -0.44 8.47
N ASN A 298 -1.18 0.45 9.24
CA ASN A 298 -0.82 0.18 10.62
C ASN A 298 -2.04 0.06 11.55
N ALA A 299 -3.15 0.77 11.27
CA ALA A 299 -4.34 0.71 12.11
C ALA A 299 -5.07 -0.64 12.06
N SER A 300 -4.84 -1.47 11.03
CA SER A 300 -5.33 -2.86 10.98
C SER A 300 -4.46 -3.85 11.77
N ASN A 301 -3.38 -3.40 12.43
CA ASN A 301 -2.62 -4.25 13.34
C ASN A 301 -3.53 -4.71 14.50
N PRO A 302 -3.78 -6.03 14.67
CA PRO A 302 -4.72 -6.53 15.68
C PRO A 302 -4.31 -6.17 17.11
N ASN A 303 -3.03 -5.87 17.35
CA ASN A 303 -2.53 -5.46 18.67
C ASN A 303 -2.96 -4.04 19.08
N LEU A 304 -3.44 -3.20 18.14
CA LEU A 304 -3.92 -1.85 18.44
C LEU A 304 -5.41 -1.80 18.83
N GLY A 305 -6.17 -2.87 18.62
CA GLY A 305 -7.59 -2.94 18.99
C GLY A 305 -8.50 -1.94 18.27
N ILE A 306 -8.09 -1.42 17.11
CA ILE A 306 -8.80 -0.35 16.40
C ILE A 306 -10.06 -0.90 15.72
N GLY A 307 -11.21 -0.28 16.03
CA GLY A 307 -12.52 -0.67 15.52
C GLY A 307 -12.69 -0.49 14.00
N PRO A 308 -13.67 -1.17 13.38
CA PRO A 308 -13.93 -1.09 11.94
C PRO A 308 -14.28 0.33 11.47
N ASP A 309 -14.96 1.13 12.30
CA ASP A 309 -15.32 2.52 11.98
C ASP A 309 -14.10 3.43 11.87
N GLU A 310 -13.10 3.25 12.72
CA GLU A 310 -11.86 4.02 12.70
C GLU A 310 -10.98 3.61 11.52
N ARG A 311 -10.92 2.31 11.19
CA ARG A 311 -10.30 1.84 9.93
C ARG A 311 -10.98 2.46 8.71
N ARG A 312 -12.32 2.50 8.67
CA ARG A 312 -13.11 3.18 7.62
C ARG A 312 -12.82 4.69 7.58
N ARG A 313 -12.66 5.34 8.73
CA ARG A 313 -12.32 6.78 8.84
C ARG A 313 -10.93 7.06 8.26
N LEU A 314 -9.95 6.20 8.54
CA LEU A 314 -8.58 6.33 8.02
C LEU A 314 -8.53 6.06 6.51
N LEU A 315 -9.25 5.04 6.00
CA LEU A 315 -9.40 4.82 4.55
C LEU A 315 -10.02 6.05 3.85
N LYS A 316 -11.05 6.66 4.45
CA LYS A 316 -11.62 7.92 3.94
C LYS A 316 -10.59 9.06 3.90
N GLN A 317 -9.60 9.11 4.81
CA GLN A 317 -8.53 10.12 4.73
C GLN A 317 -7.53 9.88 3.59
N VAL A 318 -7.42 8.65 3.07
CA VAL A 318 -6.63 8.33 1.87
C VAL A 318 -7.38 8.78 0.61
N LEU A 319 -8.67 8.41 0.50
CA LEU A 319 -9.49 8.68 -0.69
C LEU A 319 -10.01 10.13 -0.76
N MET A 320 -10.17 10.77 0.39
CA MET A 320 -10.69 12.14 0.54
C MET A 320 -9.71 12.94 1.41
N PRO A 321 -8.49 13.21 0.91
CA PRO A 321 -7.47 13.91 1.69
C PRO A 321 -7.91 15.35 1.99
N PRO A 322 -7.55 15.91 3.16
CA PRO A 322 -7.86 17.30 3.47
C PRO A 322 -7.16 18.23 2.46
N PRO A 323 -7.72 19.44 2.19
CA PRO A 323 -7.13 20.41 1.28
C PRO A 323 -5.63 20.60 1.51
N ASP A 324 -4.86 20.72 0.43
CA ASP A 324 -3.44 21.04 0.54
C ASP A 324 -3.28 22.49 1.00
N PRO A 325 -2.59 22.78 2.13
CA PRO A 325 -2.28 24.15 2.54
C PRO A 325 -1.43 24.92 1.52
N GLN A 326 -0.81 24.22 0.57
CA GLN A 326 -0.01 24.75 -0.53
C GLN A 326 -0.69 24.59 -1.91
N ALA A 327 -2.02 24.36 -1.96
CA ALA A 327 -2.77 24.43 -3.22
C ALA A 327 -3.09 25.88 -3.58
N GLU A 328 -3.01 26.19 -4.88
CA GLU A 328 -3.44 27.47 -5.41
C GLU A 328 -4.95 27.70 -5.21
N PRO A 329 -5.38 28.93 -4.84
CA PRO A 329 -6.79 29.25 -4.68
C PRO A 329 -7.59 28.98 -5.96
N GLY A 330 -8.61 28.12 -5.86
CA GLY A 330 -9.46 27.73 -7.00
C GLY A 330 -9.05 26.43 -7.71
N SER A 331 -7.96 25.76 -7.29
CA SER A 331 -7.63 24.43 -7.81
C SER A 331 -8.70 23.39 -7.42
N SER A 332 -9.52 22.98 -8.38
CA SER A 332 -10.52 21.92 -8.20
C SER A 332 -9.85 20.55 -8.20
N ASN A 333 -9.38 20.11 -7.03
CA ASN A 333 -8.85 18.76 -6.87
C ASN A 333 -9.96 17.72 -7.04
N PRO A 334 -9.74 16.64 -7.80
CA PRO A 334 -10.62 15.46 -7.72
C PRO A 334 -10.61 14.91 -6.29
N VAL A 335 -11.73 14.33 -5.89
CA VAL A 335 -11.93 13.73 -4.58
C VAL A 335 -12.51 12.34 -4.80
N GLY A 336 -11.90 11.33 -4.18
CA GLY A 336 -12.33 9.95 -4.29
C GLY A 336 -13.67 9.72 -3.59
N SER A 337 -14.22 8.52 -3.76
CA SER A 337 -15.48 8.13 -3.13
C SER A 337 -15.38 6.73 -2.53
N LEU A 338 -16.12 6.51 -1.43
CA LEU A 338 -16.16 5.25 -0.72
C LEU A 338 -17.61 4.92 -0.36
N GLY A 339 -18.17 3.89 -0.99
CA GLY A 339 -19.52 3.41 -0.73
C GLY A 339 -19.74 2.84 0.68
N PRO A 340 -21.00 2.59 1.06
CA PRO A 340 -21.34 1.79 2.22
C PRO A 340 -20.82 0.35 2.06
N CYS A 341 -20.67 -0.35 3.19
CA CYS A 341 -20.25 -1.76 3.28
C CYS A 341 -18.87 -2.13 2.71
N VAL A 342 -18.18 -1.25 1.97
CA VAL A 342 -16.84 -1.51 1.42
C VAL A 342 -15.88 -2.03 2.48
N VAL A 343 -15.15 -3.09 2.14
CA VAL A 343 -14.06 -3.69 2.92
C VAL A 343 -12.80 -3.64 2.07
N VAL A 344 -11.76 -3.03 2.62
CA VAL A 344 -10.40 -3.04 2.06
C VAL A 344 -9.51 -3.66 3.12
N GLU A 345 -8.86 -4.77 2.78
CA GLU A 345 -7.90 -5.43 3.65
C GLU A 345 -6.50 -4.83 3.46
N THR A 346 -5.69 -4.95 4.51
CA THR A 346 -4.38 -4.30 4.59
C THR A 346 -3.24 -5.31 4.47
N PRO A 347 -2.10 -4.94 3.88
CA PRO A 347 -1.75 -3.59 3.42
C PRO A 347 -2.37 -3.26 2.05
N PHE A 348 -2.93 -2.06 1.94
CA PHE A 348 -3.42 -1.47 0.70
C PHE A 348 -2.45 -0.37 0.24
N ASN A 349 -2.26 -0.20 -1.07
CA ASN A 349 -1.40 0.84 -1.61
C ASN A 349 -2.06 1.58 -2.79
N CYS A 350 -1.85 2.89 -2.85
CA CYS A 350 -2.19 3.72 -4.01
C CYS A 350 -1.19 4.87 -4.19
N HIS A 351 -1.32 5.62 -5.29
CA HIS A 351 -0.42 6.71 -5.64
C HIS A 351 -0.86 8.04 -5.01
N PHE A 352 -2.13 8.38 -5.12
CA PHE A 352 -2.72 9.66 -4.69
C PHE A 352 -3.96 9.48 -3.81
N GLY A 353 -4.68 8.37 -3.96
CA GLY A 353 -5.91 8.03 -3.25
C GLY A 353 -7.13 8.78 -3.77
N TYR A 354 -6.98 10.08 -4.05
CA TYR A 354 -8.07 10.97 -4.44
C TYR A 354 -8.65 10.74 -5.84
N ASN A 355 -8.02 9.90 -6.66
CA ASN A 355 -8.52 9.52 -7.99
C ASN A 355 -9.26 8.16 -7.98
N ILE A 356 -9.48 7.56 -6.81
CA ILE A 356 -10.12 6.25 -6.67
C ILE A 356 -11.57 6.41 -6.20
N ASN A 357 -12.48 5.80 -6.94
CA ASN A 357 -13.92 5.83 -6.69
C ASN A 357 -14.41 4.40 -6.48
N ILE A 358 -14.79 4.06 -5.24
CA ILE A 358 -15.23 2.72 -4.85
C ILE A 358 -16.74 2.73 -4.58
N GLY A 359 -17.48 1.88 -5.30
CA GLY A 359 -18.92 1.64 -5.12
C GLY A 359 -19.28 0.98 -3.80
N GLU A 360 -20.55 0.61 -3.62
CA GLU A 360 -21.01 -0.10 -2.42
C GLU A 360 -20.61 -1.58 -2.42
N ASP A 361 -20.43 -2.14 -1.22
CA ASP A 361 -20.17 -3.57 -0.99
C ASP A 361 -19.02 -4.19 -1.80
N VAL A 362 -18.00 -3.37 -2.09
CA VAL A 362 -16.76 -3.83 -2.75
C VAL A 362 -15.83 -4.47 -1.72
N LEU A 363 -15.27 -5.63 -2.06
CA LEU A 363 -14.16 -6.26 -1.33
C LEU A 363 -12.85 -6.05 -2.10
N ILE A 364 -11.84 -5.48 -1.45
CA ILE A 364 -10.46 -5.45 -1.92
C ILE A 364 -9.58 -6.19 -0.91
N SER A 365 -8.98 -7.30 -1.32
CA SER A 365 -8.07 -8.10 -0.49
C SER A 365 -6.67 -7.46 -0.32
N GLU A 366 -5.83 -8.12 0.47
CA GLU A 366 -4.50 -7.69 0.88
C GLU A 366 -3.54 -7.45 -0.30
N ASN A 367 -2.51 -6.64 -0.06
CA ASN A 367 -1.41 -6.36 -0.99
C ASN A 367 -1.81 -5.74 -2.34
N CYS A 368 -3.03 -5.19 -2.48
CA CYS A 368 -3.44 -4.55 -3.72
C CYS A 368 -2.73 -3.19 -3.94
N LEU A 369 -2.37 -2.91 -5.20
CA LEU A 369 -1.77 -1.64 -5.63
C LEU A 369 -2.64 -0.97 -6.70
N LEU A 370 -3.21 0.20 -6.37
CA LEU A 370 -3.97 1.04 -7.30
C LEU A 370 -3.15 2.28 -7.66
N ALA A 371 -2.44 2.24 -8.79
CA ALA A 371 -1.64 3.36 -9.29
C ALA A 371 -2.55 4.42 -9.96
N ASP A 372 -3.24 5.19 -9.12
CA ASP A 372 -4.31 6.12 -9.47
C ASP A 372 -3.81 7.49 -9.97
N ASP A 373 -2.83 7.54 -10.86
CA ASP A 373 -2.47 8.81 -11.51
C ASP A 373 -3.62 9.33 -12.41
N CYS A 374 -4.45 8.43 -12.95
CA CYS A 374 -5.73 8.74 -13.61
C CYS A 374 -6.89 8.10 -12.83
N PRO A 375 -8.16 8.53 -13.06
CA PRO A 375 -9.33 8.00 -12.35
C PRO A 375 -9.47 6.48 -12.44
N ILE A 376 -9.66 5.83 -11.28
CA ILE A 376 -9.97 4.39 -11.15
C ILE A 376 -11.36 4.27 -10.54
N ASN A 377 -12.33 3.84 -11.35
CA ASN A 377 -13.71 3.63 -10.93
C ASN A 377 -13.96 2.14 -10.71
N ILE A 378 -14.48 1.77 -9.54
CA ILE A 378 -14.81 0.39 -9.16
C ILE A 378 -16.30 0.32 -8.81
N GLY A 379 -17.07 -0.44 -9.60
CA GLY A 379 -18.50 -0.61 -9.43
C GLY A 379 -18.88 -1.45 -8.22
N ALA A 380 -20.14 -1.37 -7.82
CA ALA A 380 -20.67 -2.05 -6.65
C ALA A 380 -20.54 -3.58 -6.70
N HIS A 381 -20.53 -4.23 -5.55
CA HIS A 381 -20.49 -5.70 -5.40
C HIS A 381 -19.29 -6.39 -6.10
N THR A 382 -18.23 -5.63 -6.37
CA THR A 382 -17.01 -6.13 -7.02
C THR A 382 -16.10 -6.83 -6.02
N TRP A 383 -15.55 -7.97 -6.41
CA TRP A 383 -14.57 -8.73 -5.64
C TRP A 383 -13.18 -8.63 -6.27
N ILE A 384 -12.20 -8.12 -5.51
CA ILE A 384 -10.80 -7.99 -5.93
C ILE A 384 -9.92 -8.82 -5.00
N GLY A 385 -9.32 -9.88 -5.55
CA GLY A 385 -8.46 -10.80 -4.83
C GLY A 385 -7.09 -10.23 -4.45
N PRO A 386 -6.31 -10.94 -3.62
CA PRO A 386 -5.08 -10.41 -3.05
C PRO A 386 -3.97 -10.25 -4.09
N ASN A 387 -3.07 -9.30 -3.87
CA ASN A 387 -1.95 -8.93 -4.73
C ASN A 387 -2.37 -8.42 -6.14
N VAL A 388 -3.61 -7.96 -6.33
CA VAL A 388 -4.05 -7.37 -7.61
C VAL A 388 -3.41 -6.00 -7.82
N THR A 389 -2.94 -5.75 -9.04
CA THR A 389 -2.36 -4.46 -9.44
C THR A 389 -3.23 -3.79 -10.50
N ILE A 390 -3.66 -2.56 -10.25
CA ILE A 390 -4.42 -1.73 -11.20
C ILE A 390 -3.57 -0.51 -11.57
N LEU A 391 -3.22 -0.38 -12.84
CA LEU A 391 -2.37 0.70 -13.34
C LEU A 391 -3.23 1.76 -14.04
N GLY A 392 -3.30 2.96 -13.47
CA GLY A 392 -3.86 4.14 -14.11
C GLY A 392 -2.87 4.89 -15.01
N SER A 393 -1.56 4.62 -14.90
CA SER A 393 -0.52 5.17 -15.78
C SER A 393 0.64 4.21 -16.03
N MET A 394 1.42 4.49 -17.08
CA MET A 394 2.70 3.84 -17.37
C MET A 394 3.72 4.86 -17.89
N ALA A 395 5.01 4.59 -17.69
CA ALA A 395 6.10 5.33 -18.31
C ALA A 395 6.11 5.13 -19.84
N MET A 396 6.56 6.13 -20.60
CA MET A 396 6.69 6.01 -22.06
C MET A 396 7.69 4.90 -22.43
N GLY A 397 7.21 3.88 -23.15
CA GLY A 397 8.01 2.70 -23.50
C GLY A 397 9.17 2.97 -24.49
N SER A 398 9.07 4.05 -25.26
CA SER A 398 10.08 4.52 -26.22
C SER A 398 11.46 4.63 -25.56
N MET A 399 12.50 4.13 -26.25
CA MET A 399 13.88 4.20 -25.74
C MET A 399 14.38 5.65 -25.59
N GLN A 400 13.92 6.54 -26.47
CA GLN A 400 14.34 7.95 -26.52
C GLN A 400 13.69 8.78 -25.39
N ASP A 401 12.45 8.44 -25.01
CA ASP A 401 11.70 9.14 -23.95
C ASP A 401 11.90 8.54 -22.55
N ARG A 402 12.53 7.36 -22.46
CA ARG A 402 12.68 6.61 -21.20
C ARG A 402 13.37 7.41 -20.10
N LYS A 403 14.45 8.14 -20.41
CA LYS A 403 15.11 9.19 -19.58
C LYS A 403 15.24 8.94 -18.06
N GLY A 404 15.25 7.69 -17.61
CA GLY A 404 15.34 7.30 -16.19
C GLY A 404 14.19 7.86 -15.35
N SER A 405 14.49 8.45 -14.20
CA SER A 405 13.52 9.12 -13.32
C SER A 405 12.83 10.34 -13.95
N ARG A 406 13.35 10.84 -15.08
CA ARG A 406 12.75 11.92 -15.87
C ARG A 406 11.90 11.41 -17.04
N SER A 407 11.54 10.11 -17.04
CA SER A 407 10.56 9.58 -17.99
C SER A 407 9.24 10.33 -17.88
N LYS A 408 8.62 10.60 -19.03
CA LYS A 408 7.21 11.00 -19.05
C LYS A 408 6.33 9.79 -18.81
N TYR A 409 5.27 10.00 -18.06
CA TYR A 409 4.21 9.02 -17.85
C TYR A 409 3.00 9.43 -18.68
N GLN A 410 2.19 8.46 -19.09
CA GLN A 410 0.88 8.72 -19.67
C GLN A 410 -0.17 7.94 -18.89
N GLY A 411 -1.19 8.67 -18.43
CA GLY A 411 -2.34 8.10 -17.73
C GLY A 411 -3.47 7.72 -18.69
N ARG A 412 -4.27 6.73 -18.31
CA ARG A 412 -5.57 6.41 -18.90
C ARG A 412 -6.50 5.89 -17.79
N PRO A 413 -7.75 6.37 -17.70
CA PRO A 413 -8.66 5.94 -16.64
C PRO A 413 -8.97 4.44 -16.75
N VAL A 414 -9.19 3.80 -15.61
CA VAL A 414 -9.62 2.40 -15.51
C VAL A 414 -11.05 2.36 -15.00
N VAL A 415 -11.90 1.56 -15.63
CA VAL A 415 -13.31 1.41 -15.25
C VAL A 415 -13.62 -0.05 -15.03
N ILE A 416 -13.97 -0.42 -13.81
CA ILE A 416 -14.46 -1.73 -13.43
C ILE A 416 -15.94 -1.55 -13.11
N ALA A 417 -16.82 -2.18 -13.88
CA ALA A 417 -18.26 -2.13 -13.64
C ALA A 417 -18.66 -2.98 -12.41
N GLU A 418 -19.95 -2.97 -12.06
CA GLU A 418 -20.50 -3.77 -10.96
C GLU A 418 -20.40 -5.29 -11.19
N ASP A 419 -20.51 -6.05 -10.10
CA ASP A 419 -20.46 -7.52 -10.03
C ASP A 419 -19.18 -8.16 -10.61
N CYS A 420 -18.10 -7.41 -10.80
CA CYS A 420 -16.86 -7.96 -11.37
C CYS A 420 -16.10 -8.86 -10.38
N TRP A 421 -15.42 -9.88 -10.89
CA TRP A 421 -14.53 -10.76 -10.12
C TRP A 421 -13.11 -10.70 -10.68
N ILE A 422 -12.15 -10.25 -9.87
CA ILE A 422 -10.75 -10.11 -10.26
C ILE A 422 -9.89 -11.04 -9.40
N GLY A 423 -9.36 -12.09 -10.01
CA GLY A 423 -8.56 -13.11 -9.36
C GLY A 423 -7.23 -12.60 -8.78
N ALA A 424 -6.74 -13.31 -7.76
CA ALA A 424 -5.50 -12.97 -7.07
C ALA A 424 -4.31 -12.80 -8.03
N GLY A 425 -3.48 -11.78 -7.80
CA GLY A 425 -2.30 -11.49 -8.62
C GLY A 425 -2.57 -10.98 -10.04
N ALA A 426 -3.84 -10.74 -10.42
CA ALA A 426 -4.15 -10.16 -11.73
C ALA A 426 -3.63 -8.71 -11.86
N THR A 427 -3.26 -8.33 -13.08
CA THR A 427 -2.78 -6.97 -13.41
C THR A 427 -3.68 -6.34 -14.46
N ILE A 428 -4.27 -5.18 -14.15
CA ILE A 428 -5.11 -4.39 -15.06
C ILE A 428 -4.30 -3.20 -15.59
N LEU A 429 -4.14 -3.10 -16.90
CA LEU A 429 -3.38 -2.02 -17.56
C LEU A 429 -4.21 -0.72 -17.75
N PRO A 430 -3.55 0.44 -17.99
CA PRO A 430 -4.24 1.71 -18.15
C PRO A 430 -5.21 1.72 -19.34
N GLY A 431 -6.39 2.30 -19.16
CA GLY A 431 -7.41 2.40 -20.21
C GLY A 431 -8.29 1.16 -20.37
N VAL A 432 -8.07 0.12 -19.57
CA VAL A 432 -8.95 -1.05 -19.53
C VAL A 432 -10.32 -0.68 -18.96
N SER A 433 -11.36 -1.25 -19.56
CA SER A 433 -12.73 -1.20 -19.05
C SER A 433 -13.25 -2.64 -18.92
N LEU A 434 -13.68 -3.02 -17.72
CA LEU A 434 -14.35 -4.28 -17.45
C LEU A 434 -15.86 -4.05 -17.41
N GLY A 435 -16.61 -4.73 -18.27
CA GLY A 435 -18.06 -4.70 -18.28
C GLY A 435 -18.66 -5.44 -17.08
N ARG A 436 -19.94 -5.17 -16.80
CA ARG A 436 -20.70 -5.76 -15.68
C ARG A 436 -20.52 -7.27 -15.59
N GLY A 437 -20.19 -7.80 -14.41
CA GLY A 437 -20.05 -9.25 -14.22
C GLY A 437 -18.85 -9.88 -14.92
N ALA A 438 -17.83 -9.10 -15.33
CA ALA A 438 -16.63 -9.65 -15.94
C ALA A 438 -15.81 -10.47 -14.93
N TYR A 439 -15.24 -11.59 -15.40
CA TYR A 439 -14.38 -12.47 -14.61
C TYR A 439 -12.96 -12.48 -15.17
N ILE A 440 -11.99 -12.14 -14.33
CA ILE A 440 -10.56 -12.17 -14.63
C ILE A 440 -9.91 -13.27 -13.79
N ALA A 441 -9.35 -14.30 -14.42
CA ALA A 441 -8.70 -15.40 -13.70
C ALA A 441 -7.45 -14.93 -12.91
N PRO A 442 -7.04 -15.65 -11.85
CA PRO A 442 -5.84 -15.32 -11.08
C PRO A 442 -4.58 -15.26 -11.97
N GLY A 443 -3.72 -14.26 -11.72
CA GLY A 443 -2.47 -14.05 -12.46
C GLY A 443 -2.60 -13.46 -13.87
N GLU A 444 -3.82 -13.20 -14.36
CA GLU A 444 -4.03 -12.64 -15.70
C GLU A 444 -3.54 -11.20 -15.85
N VAL A 445 -3.04 -10.86 -17.04
CA VAL A 445 -2.71 -9.48 -17.41
C VAL A 445 -3.74 -8.96 -18.41
N VAL A 446 -4.65 -8.11 -17.94
CA VAL A 446 -5.72 -7.52 -18.75
C VAL A 446 -5.18 -6.31 -19.51
N LYS A 447 -5.16 -6.42 -20.84
CA LYS A 447 -4.57 -5.41 -21.75
C LYS A 447 -5.61 -4.69 -22.62
N GLN A 448 -6.84 -5.18 -22.62
CA GLN A 448 -7.93 -4.73 -23.50
C GLN A 448 -9.24 -4.73 -22.70
N GLN A 449 -10.27 -4.10 -23.26
CA GLN A 449 -11.60 -4.08 -22.64
C GLN A 449 -12.21 -5.49 -22.62
N ILE A 450 -12.87 -5.83 -21.51
CA ILE A 450 -13.61 -7.08 -21.34
C ILE A 450 -15.10 -6.73 -21.36
N LEU A 451 -15.86 -7.39 -22.23
CA LEU A 451 -17.30 -7.16 -22.37
C LEU A 451 -18.07 -7.58 -21.10
N PRO A 452 -19.31 -7.10 -20.89
CA PRO A 452 -20.17 -7.58 -19.81
C PRO A 452 -20.32 -9.10 -19.83
N TYR A 453 -20.19 -9.73 -18.66
CA TYR A 453 -20.15 -11.18 -18.46
C TYR A 453 -19.02 -11.89 -19.24
N GLY A 454 -18.03 -11.12 -19.70
CA GLY A 454 -16.84 -11.61 -20.37
C GLY A 454 -15.89 -12.29 -19.39
N PHE A 455 -15.06 -13.18 -19.93
CA PHE A 455 -14.17 -14.03 -19.16
C PHE A 455 -12.75 -13.97 -19.76
N GLN A 456 -11.74 -13.70 -18.94
CA GLN A 456 -10.33 -13.79 -19.33
C GLN A 456 -9.57 -14.81 -18.47
N GLY A 457 -8.76 -15.65 -19.13
CA GLY A 457 -7.78 -16.55 -18.53
C GLY A 457 -8.17 -18.02 -18.54
N LEU A 458 -7.68 -18.79 -17.56
CA LEU A 458 -8.04 -20.20 -17.39
C LEU A 458 -9.06 -20.34 -16.25
N LYS A 459 -10.21 -20.95 -16.53
CA LYS A 459 -11.24 -21.18 -15.51
C LYS A 459 -10.73 -22.29 -14.59
N PRO A 460 -10.59 -22.06 -13.27
CA PRO A 460 -10.22 -23.14 -12.38
C PRO A 460 -11.37 -24.16 -12.35
N ASN A 461 -11.08 -25.38 -12.78
CA ASN A 461 -11.99 -26.52 -12.68
C ASN A 461 -12.01 -27.01 -11.22
N PHE A 462 -12.77 -26.30 -10.37
CA PHE A 462 -13.20 -26.85 -9.09
C PHE A 462 -14.40 -27.78 -9.33
N PRO A 463 -14.37 -29.04 -8.85
CA PRO A 463 -15.46 -30.00 -9.00
C PRO A 463 -16.65 -29.70 -8.08
#